data_AF-A0AAT9HK37-F1
#
_entry.id   AF-A0AAT9HK37-F1
#
_cell.length_a   1.000
_cell.length_b   1.000
_cell.length_c   1.000
_cell.angle_alpha   90.00
_cell.angle_beta   90.00
_cell.angle_gamma   90.00
#
_symmetry.space_group_name_H-M   'P 1'
#
loop_
_entity.id
_entity.type
_entity.pdbx_description
1 polymer ?
#
loop_
_entity_poly.entity_id
_entity_poly.type
_entity_poly.pdbx_seq_one_letter_code
_entity_poly.pdbx_strand_id
1 'polypeptide(L)'
;MTSADGDDVPLPKALCDTAALAALDDASAGALWRLAEPGRQLDANVVRVPPGQRVGTHREPDLDVLLLVLAGHGTLTAPDGPQTLRQGTLTWLPHGSTRSLDAGPED
;
A
#
# COMPACT_ATOMS: atom_id res chain seq x y z
N MET A 1 -34.08 22.59 -26.85
CA MET A 1 -32.96 23.13 -26.05
C MET A 1 -32.20 21.93 -25.50
N THR A 2 -31.37 21.32 -26.33
CA THR A 2 -30.52 20.18 -25.96
C THR A 2 -29.31 20.78 -25.25
N SER A 3 -29.36 20.80 -23.92
CA SER A 3 -28.18 21.06 -23.11
C SER A 3 -27.17 19.97 -23.45
N ALA A 4 -25.97 20.39 -23.86
CA ALA A 4 -24.86 19.51 -24.14
C ALA A 4 -24.60 18.63 -22.91
N ASP A 5 -24.76 17.32 -23.09
CA ASP A 5 -24.08 16.33 -22.26
C ASP A 5 -22.59 16.60 -22.43
N GLY A 6 -22.05 17.43 -21.53
CA GLY A 6 -20.62 17.43 -21.27
C GLY A 6 -20.34 16.10 -20.59
N ASP A 7 -20.03 15.07 -21.37
CA ASP A 7 -19.38 13.88 -20.83
C ASP A 7 -18.22 14.36 -19.97
N ASP A 8 -18.27 14.05 -18.68
CA ASP A 8 -17.23 14.40 -17.72
C ASP A 8 -15.97 13.60 -18.09
N VAL A 9 -15.12 14.21 -18.92
CA VAL A 9 -13.93 13.56 -19.46
C VAL A 9 -13.04 13.15 -18.27
N PRO A 10 -12.68 11.85 -18.14
CA PRO A 10 -11.84 11.42 -17.02
C PRO A 10 -10.45 12.04 -17.15
N LEU A 11 -10.10 12.93 -16.22
CA LEU A 11 -8.79 13.59 -16.17
C LEU A 11 -7.88 12.93 -15.12
N PRO A 12 -6.56 12.84 -15.38
CA PRO A 12 -5.60 12.36 -14.40
C PRO A 12 -5.53 13.31 -13.19
N LYS A 13 -5.28 12.75 -12.01
CA LYS A 13 -5.14 13.50 -10.76
C LYS A 13 -3.90 13.03 -10.00
N ALA A 14 -3.11 13.97 -9.48
CA ALA A 14 -2.11 13.65 -8.47
C ALA A 14 -2.84 13.33 -7.14
N LEU A 15 -2.56 12.16 -6.56
CA LEU A 15 -3.31 11.64 -5.41
C LEU A 15 -2.63 11.91 -4.06
N CYS A 16 -1.33 11.64 -3.98
CA CYS A 16 -0.51 11.92 -2.81
C CYS A 16 0.97 12.03 -3.18
N ASP A 17 1.75 12.70 -2.33
CA ASP A 17 3.21 12.63 -2.34
C ASP A 17 3.64 11.57 -1.32
N THR A 18 4.07 10.41 -1.81
CA THR A 18 4.48 9.29 -0.97
C THR A 18 5.78 9.56 -0.21
N ALA A 19 6.66 10.42 -0.73
CA ALA A 19 7.88 10.80 -0.03
C ALA A 19 7.57 11.71 1.17
N ALA A 20 6.64 12.64 0.99
CA ALA A 20 6.15 13.48 2.09
C ALA A 20 5.46 12.64 3.17
N LEU A 21 4.65 11.63 2.80
CA LEU A 21 4.04 10.71 3.75
C LEU A 21 5.07 9.84 4.49
N ALA A 22 6.11 9.39 3.79
CA ALA A 22 7.17 8.57 4.37
C ALA A 22 8.05 9.34 5.37
N ALA A 23 8.15 10.66 5.22
CA ALA A 23 8.92 11.55 6.09
C ALA A 23 8.18 12.00 7.37
N LEU A 24 6.99 11.44 7.65
CA LEU A 24 6.23 11.75 8.87
C LEU A 24 6.74 10.94 10.06
N ASP A 25 7.66 11.52 10.84
CA ASP A 25 8.30 10.87 11.99
C ASP A 25 7.29 10.46 13.09
N ASP A 26 6.36 11.36 13.42
CA ASP A 26 5.36 11.17 14.49
C ASP A 26 4.01 10.60 13.99
N ALA A 27 3.97 10.01 12.78
CA ALA A 27 2.74 9.47 12.25
C ALA A 27 2.23 8.25 13.03
N SER A 28 0.92 8.17 13.20
CA SER A 28 0.28 7.01 13.83
C SER A 28 0.46 5.74 13.00
N ALA A 29 0.39 4.59 13.67
CA ALA A 29 0.34 3.30 13.00
C ALA A 29 -0.93 3.17 12.14
N GLY A 30 -0.83 2.45 11.02
CA GLY A 30 -1.96 2.17 10.14
C GLY A 30 -1.95 3.00 8.86
N ALA A 31 -3.11 3.15 8.24
CA ALA A 31 -3.21 3.82 6.94
C ALA A 31 -3.05 5.35 7.09
N LEU A 32 -1.98 5.88 6.50
CA LEU A 32 -1.74 7.32 6.37
C LEU A 32 -2.55 7.93 5.22
N TRP A 33 -2.81 7.14 4.18
CA TRP A 33 -3.59 7.53 3.02
C TRP A 33 -4.31 6.32 2.42
N ARG A 34 -5.47 6.55 1.78
CA ARG A 34 -6.25 5.56 1.03
C ARG A 34 -6.84 6.20 -0.23
N LEU A 35 -6.89 5.44 -1.32
CA LEU A 35 -7.61 5.86 -2.52
C LEU A 35 -9.13 5.86 -2.27
N ALA A 36 -9.75 7.02 -2.41
CA ALA A 36 -11.18 7.21 -2.12
C ALA A 36 -12.01 7.66 -3.34
N GLU A 37 -11.40 7.73 -4.53
CA GLU A 37 -12.09 8.23 -5.73
C GLU A 37 -13.28 7.32 -6.11
N PRO A 38 -14.46 7.90 -6.40
CA PRO A 38 -15.61 7.14 -6.89
C PRO A 38 -15.32 6.44 -8.22
N GLY A 39 -15.93 5.28 -8.44
CA GLY A 39 -15.79 4.53 -9.70
C GLY A 39 -14.40 3.93 -9.95
N ARG A 40 -13.48 4.01 -8.97
CA ARG A 40 -12.15 3.40 -9.07
C ARG A 40 -12.25 1.89 -9.36
N GLN A 41 -11.38 1.42 -10.25
CA GLN A 41 -11.22 0.00 -10.57
C GLN A 41 -10.03 -0.65 -9.86
N LEU A 42 -9.33 0.12 -9.02
CA LEU A 42 -8.20 -0.34 -8.22
C LEU A 42 -8.32 0.22 -6.80
N ASP A 43 -7.57 -0.36 -5.87
CA ASP A 43 -7.40 0.17 -4.52
C ASP A 43 -5.92 0.44 -4.25
N ALA A 44 -5.65 1.39 -3.36
CA ALA A 44 -4.32 1.73 -2.93
C ALA A 44 -4.37 2.37 -1.55
N ASN A 45 -3.34 2.08 -0.74
CA ASN A 45 -3.15 2.73 0.53
C ASN A 45 -1.65 2.89 0.82
N VAL A 46 -1.33 3.90 1.62
CA VAL A 46 -0.02 4.02 2.25
C VAL A 46 -0.21 3.69 3.72
N VAL A 47 0.49 2.65 4.18
CA VAL A 47 0.35 2.13 5.54
C VAL A 47 1.68 2.25 6.26
N ARG A 48 1.66 2.85 7.45
CA ARG A 48 2.77 2.87 8.38
C ARG A 48 2.68 1.67 9.31
N VAL A 49 3.72 0.85 9.30
CA VAL A 49 3.95 -0.18 10.32
C VAL A 49 5.11 0.34 11.17
N PRO A 50 4.88 0.72 12.44
CA PRO A 50 5.96 1.26 13.26
C PRO A 50 7.08 0.23 13.45
N PRO A 51 8.30 0.70 13.77
CA PRO A 51 9.43 -0.17 14.03
C PRO A 51 9.12 -1.29 15.03
N GLY A 52 9.56 -2.50 14.71
CA GLY A 52 9.30 -3.71 15.51
C GLY A 52 7.82 -4.14 15.61
N GLN A 53 6.90 -3.45 14.92
CA GLN A 53 5.50 -3.87 14.84
C GLN A 53 5.27 -4.85 13.70
N ARG A 54 4.16 -5.59 13.83
CA ARG A 54 3.76 -6.65 12.92
C ARG A 54 2.38 -6.41 12.35
N VAL A 55 2.23 -6.71 11.06
CA VAL A 55 0.94 -7.06 10.45
C VAL A 55 0.85 -8.58 10.44
N GLY A 56 -0.13 -9.11 11.19
CA GLY A 56 -0.36 -10.56 11.28
C GLY A 56 -0.69 -11.19 9.92
N THR A 57 -0.72 -12.52 9.88
CA THR A 57 -1.03 -13.26 8.66
C THR A 57 -2.36 -12.81 8.08
N HIS A 58 -2.31 -12.40 6.81
CA HIS A 58 -3.50 -12.01 6.07
C HIS A 58 -3.45 -12.62 4.68
N ARG A 59 -4.65 -12.85 4.14
CA ARG A 59 -4.93 -13.38 2.81
C ARG A 59 -5.98 -12.50 2.17
N GLU A 60 -5.70 -12.03 0.97
CA GLU A 60 -6.68 -11.34 0.14
C GLU A 60 -7.19 -12.33 -0.92
N PRO A 61 -8.46 -12.80 -0.86
CA PRO A 61 -8.93 -13.89 -1.72
C PRO A 61 -9.23 -13.48 -3.16
N ASP A 62 -9.55 -12.22 -3.41
CA ASP A 62 -10.19 -11.78 -4.65
C ASP A 62 -9.24 -10.96 -5.54
N LEU A 63 -8.26 -10.27 -4.95
CA LEU A 63 -7.37 -9.35 -5.65
C LEU A 63 -5.90 -9.73 -5.56
N ASP A 64 -5.19 -9.55 -6.68
CA ASP A 64 -3.74 -9.46 -6.66
C ASP A 64 -3.31 -8.17 -5.98
N VAL A 65 -2.25 -8.23 -5.18
CA VAL A 65 -1.72 -7.08 -4.44
C VAL A 65 -0.28 -6.81 -4.85
N LEU A 66 0.03 -5.55 -5.16
CA LEU A 66 1.39 -5.06 -5.22
C LEU A 66 1.75 -4.39 -3.90
N LEU A 67 2.79 -4.90 -3.24
CA LEU A 67 3.37 -4.32 -2.02
C LEU A 67 4.67 -3.61 -2.38
N LEU A 68 4.71 -2.30 -2.24
CA LEU A 68 5.92 -1.49 -2.40
C LEU A 68 6.37 -0.94 -1.04
N VAL A 69 7.64 -1.18 -0.68
CA VAL A 69 8.23 -0.53 0.50
C VAL A 69 8.68 0.87 0.12
N LEU A 70 8.02 1.88 0.70
CA LEU A 70 8.32 3.29 0.44
C LEU A 70 9.50 3.81 1.27
N ALA A 71 9.66 3.33 2.51
CA ALA A 71 10.75 3.68 3.41
C ALA A 71 11.02 2.55 4.43
N GLY A 72 12.24 2.54 4.96
CA GLY A 72 12.67 1.55 5.95
C GLY A 72 12.89 0.14 5.37
N HIS A 73 12.85 -0.83 6.27
CA HIS A 73 13.09 -2.24 5.96
C HIS A 73 12.20 -3.16 6.80
N GLY A 74 12.12 -4.42 6.42
CA GLY A 74 11.30 -5.40 7.11
C GLY A 74 11.42 -6.79 6.53
N THR A 75 10.52 -7.67 6.96
CA THR A 75 10.44 -9.06 6.47
C THR A 75 9.00 -9.36 6.08
N LEU A 76 8.83 -9.94 4.89
CA LEU A 76 7.60 -10.61 4.50
C LEU A 76 7.76 -12.10 4.76
N THR A 77 6.83 -12.73 5.47
CA THR A 77 6.82 -14.18 5.63
C THR A 77 5.67 -14.79 4.85
N ALA A 78 6.00 -15.64 3.88
CA ALA A 78 5.09 -16.42 3.07
C ALA A 78 5.28 -17.94 3.36
N PRO A 79 4.41 -18.82 2.84
CA PRO A 79 4.53 -20.28 3.09
C PRO A 79 5.86 -20.92 2.67
N ASP A 80 6.52 -20.35 1.66
CA ASP A 80 7.83 -20.77 1.16
C ASP A 80 9.00 -20.17 1.95
N GLY A 81 8.73 -19.22 2.85
CA GLY A 81 9.69 -18.70 3.81
C GLY A 81 9.69 -17.18 3.96
N PRO A 82 10.63 -16.65 4.77
CA PRO A 82 10.82 -15.22 4.92
C PRO A 82 11.62 -14.61 3.77
N GLN A 83 11.22 -13.42 3.34
CA GLN A 83 11.91 -12.57 2.38
C GLN A 83 12.19 -11.20 3.03
N THR A 84 13.45 -10.75 2.99
CA THR A 84 13.80 -9.39 3.41
C THR A 84 13.25 -8.37 2.41
N LEU A 85 12.60 -7.34 2.95
CA LEU A 85 12.15 -6.18 2.21
C LEU A 85 12.99 -4.96 2.59
N ARG A 86 13.34 -4.16 1.57
CA ARG A 86 14.00 -2.86 1.72
C ARG A 86 13.27 -1.82 0.90
N GLN A 87 13.48 -0.53 1.18
CA GLN A 87 12.97 0.55 0.34
C GLN A 87 13.15 0.28 -1.16
N GLY A 88 12.09 0.50 -1.93
CA GLY A 88 12.03 0.23 -3.37
C GLY A 88 11.73 -1.22 -3.74
N THR A 89 11.63 -2.14 -2.78
CA THR A 89 11.22 -3.52 -3.09
C THR A 89 9.75 -3.55 -3.46
N LEU A 90 9.45 -3.97 -4.69
CA LEU A 90 8.10 -4.24 -5.19
C LEU A 90 7.86 -5.74 -5.19
N THR A 91 6.87 -6.19 -4.43
CA THR A 91 6.48 -7.60 -4.32
C THR A 91 5.08 -7.78 -4.88
N TRP A 92 4.90 -8.76 -5.78
CA TRP A 92 3.58 -9.19 -6.23
C TRP A 92 3.09 -10.32 -5.34
N LEU A 93 1.86 -10.18 -4.85
CA LEU A 93 1.14 -11.15 -4.04
C LEU A 93 -0.09 -11.57 -4.83
N PRO A 94 -0.05 -12.74 -5.49
CA PRO A 94 -1.23 -13.26 -6.16
C PRO A 94 -2.41 -13.40 -5.21
N HIS A 95 -3.62 -13.22 -5.74
CA HIS A 95 -4.85 -13.43 -5.00
C HIS A 95 -4.86 -14.83 -4.37
N GLY A 96 -5.23 -14.88 -3.09
CA GLY A 96 -5.20 -16.08 -2.27
C GLY A 96 -3.86 -16.39 -1.59
N SER A 97 -2.76 -15.69 -1.92
CA SER A 97 -1.50 -15.83 -1.19
C SER A 97 -1.63 -15.36 0.27
N THR A 98 -1.01 -16.09 1.20
CA THR A 98 -0.87 -15.68 2.60
C THR A 98 0.47 -14.99 2.82
N ARG A 99 0.46 -13.96 3.67
CA ARG A 99 1.67 -13.27 4.11
C ARG A 99 1.48 -12.61 5.46
N SER A 100 2.55 -12.52 6.25
CA SER A 100 2.68 -11.57 7.36
C SER A 100 3.81 -10.59 7.07
N LEU A 101 3.78 -9.43 7.72
CA LEU A 101 4.82 -8.40 7.62
C LEU A 101 5.36 -8.05 9.00
N ASP A 102 6.67 -7.98 9.11
CA ASP A 102 7.39 -7.51 10.29
C ASP A 102 8.21 -6.28 9.88
N ALA A 103 7.97 -5.14 10.52
CA ALA A 103 8.83 -3.98 10.35
C ALA A 103 10.15 -4.21 11.09
N GLY A 104 11.25 -3.78 10.46
CA GLY A 104 12.56 -3.75 11.11
C GLY A 104 12.58 -2.83 12.34
N PRO A 105 13.65 -2.87 13.14
CA PRO A 105 13.90 -1.87 14.17
C PRO A 105 14.07 -0.46 13.56
N GLU A 106 14.12 0.56 14.42
CA GLU A 106 14.62 1.87 14.01
C GLU A 106 16.09 1.75 13.60
N ASP A 107 16.46 2.48 12.55
CA ASP A 107 17.87 2.64 12.14
C ASP A 107 18.59 3.63 13.06
#